data_AF-A0A852K9T8-F1
#
_entry.id   AF-A0A852K9T8-F1
#
_cell.length_a   1.000
_cell.length_b   1.000
_cell.length_c   1.000
_cell.angle_alpha   90.00
_cell.angle_beta   90.00
_cell.angle_gamma   90.00
#
_symmetry.space_group_name_H-M   'P 1'
#
loop_
_entity.id
_entity.type
_entity.pdbx_description
1 polymer ?
#
loop_
_entity_poly.entity_id
_entity_poly.type
_entity_poly.pdbx_seq_one_letter_code
_entity_poly.pdbx_strand_id
1 'polypeptide(L)'
;EEPFFKHKCKFCGKVFGNDSALQIHLRSHTGERPYKCNICGNRFTTKGNLKVHFQRHKDKYPHIKMNPYPCLICHRVLSCQSSLKMHYRTHTGERPFKCKICGRAFSTKGNLKTH
;
A
#
# COMPACT_ATOMS: atom_id res chain seq x y z
N GLU A 1 -27.34 19.21 -30.58
CA GLU A 1 -26.95 18.48 -29.35
C GLU A 1 -25.43 18.49 -29.26
N GLU A 2 -24.88 19.12 -28.23
CA GLU A 2 -23.43 19.29 -28.05
C GLU A 2 -22.75 17.93 -27.83
N PRO A 3 -21.59 17.64 -28.46
CA PRO A 3 -20.89 16.39 -28.24
C PRO A 3 -20.34 16.39 -26.81
N PHE A 4 -20.97 15.62 -25.93
CA PHE A 4 -20.43 15.31 -24.62
C PHE A 4 -19.11 14.56 -24.82
N PHE A 5 -18.00 15.30 -24.82
CA PHE A 5 -16.67 14.74 -24.65
C PHE A 5 -16.59 14.17 -23.22
N LYS A 6 -17.14 12.96 -23.03
CA LYS A 6 -17.33 12.29 -21.73
C LYS A 6 -16.05 12.19 -20.90
N HIS A 7 -14.89 12.31 -21.54
CA HIS A 7 -13.58 12.16 -20.90
C HIS A 7 -12.69 13.38 -21.15
N LYS A 8 -13.27 14.58 -21.10
CA LYS A 8 -12.54 15.86 -21.18
C LYS A 8 -12.09 16.34 -19.80
N CYS A 9 -10.83 16.73 -19.69
CA CYS A 9 -10.29 17.36 -18.50
C CYS A 9 -10.85 18.76 -18.32
N LYS A 10 -11.38 19.03 -17.13
CA LYS A 10 -11.96 20.34 -16.76
C LYS A 10 -10.91 21.44 -16.55
N PHE A 11 -9.67 21.08 -16.22
CA PHE A 11 -8.60 22.04 -15.94
C PHE A 11 -7.83 22.51 -17.18
N CYS A 12 -7.66 21.64 -18.17
CA CYS A 12 -6.84 21.95 -19.36
C CYS A 12 -7.47 21.56 -20.69
N GLY A 13 -8.73 21.10 -20.68
CA GLY A 13 -9.49 20.81 -21.90
C GLY A 13 -9.06 19.57 -22.67
N LYS A 14 -8.00 18.84 -22.26
CA LYS A 14 -7.52 17.63 -22.93
C LYS A 14 -8.59 16.52 -22.91
N VAL A 15 -8.76 15.83 -24.05
CA VAL A 15 -9.71 14.72 -24.20
C VAL A 15 -8.97 13.39 -24.14
N PHE A 16 -9.54 12.42 -23.44
CA PHE A 16 -8.99 11.09 -23.25
C PHE A 16 -9.90 10.01 -23.85
N GLY A 17 -9.33 8.87 -24.23
CA GLY A 17 -10.09 7.75 -24.81
C GLY A 17 -10.94 6.96 -23.81
N ASN A 18 -10.71 7.14 -22.50
CA ASN A 18 -11.48 6.49 -21.43
C ASN A 18 -11.39 7.29 -20.12
N ASP A 19 -12.31 7.01 -19.19
CA ASP A 19 -12.34 7.65 -17.88
C ASP A 19 -11.08 7.37 -17.06
N SER A 20 -10.55 6.14 -17.07
CA SER A 20 -9.32 5.80 -16.34
C SER A 20 -8.13 6.68 -16.69
N ALA A 21 -7.93 6.97 -17.98
CA ALA A 21 -6.88 7.86 -18.47
C ALA A 21 -7.13 9.32 -18.05
N LEU A 22 -8.38 9.77 -18.07
CA LEU A 22 -8.75 11.07 -17.52
C LEU A 22 -8.46 11.14 -16.01
N GLN A 23 -8.85 10.14 -15.22
CA GLN A 23 -8.60 10.11 -13.77
C GLN A 23 -7.10 10.12 -13.45
N ILE A 24 -6.28 9.35 -14.18
CA ILE A 24 -4.82 9.39 -14.03
C ILE A 24 -4.28 10.79 -14.38
N HIS A 25 -4.81 11.42 -15.42
CA HIS A 25 -4.44 12.77 -15.79
C HIS A 25 -4.82 13.80 -14.71
N LEU A 26 -6.01 13.69 -14.10
CA LEU A 26 -6.43 14.62 -13.04
C LEU A 26 -5.46 14.64 -11.85
N ARG A 27 -4.76 13.52 -11.59
CA ARG A 27 -3.69 13.46 -10.57
C ARG A 27 -2.52 14.39 -10.86
N SER A 28 -2.29 14.81 -12.10
CA SER A 28 -1.25 15.82 -12.40
C SER A 28 -1.65 17.22 -11.96
N HIS A 29 -2.96 17.50 -11.87
CA HIS A 29 -3.48 18.79 -11.40
C HIS A 29 -3.61 18.81 -9.88
N THR A 30 -4.10 17.74 -9.27
CA THR A 30 -4.29 17.66 -7.81
C THR A 30 -3.01 17.31 -7.06
N GLY A 31 -1.98 16.83 -7.76
CA GLY A 31 -0.75 16.31 -7.14
C GLY A 31 -0.96 14.97 -6.42
N GLU A 32 -2.11 14.31 -6.58
CA GLU A 32 -2.43 13.08 -5.87
C GLU A 32 -1.50 11.94 -6.31
N ARG A 33 -0.78 11.36 -5.33
CA ARG A 33 0.12 10.22 -5.54
C ARG A 33 -0.29 9.07 -4.63
N PRO A 34 -1.31 8.28 -5.01
CA PRO A 34 -1.88 7.26 -4.13
C PRO A 34 -0.94 6.07 -3.90
N TYR A 35 -0.01 5.80 -4.83
CA TYR A 35 0.84 4.63 -4.76
C TYR A 35 2.17 4.95 -4.06
N LYS A 36 2.39 4.42 -2.86
CA LYS A 36 3.63 4.61 -2.08
C LYS A 36 4.54 3.38 -2.18
N CYS A 37 5.83 3.61 -2.35
CA CYS A 37 6.88 2.60 -2.20
C CYS A 37 7.15 2.36 -0.71
N ASN A 38 6.99 1.12 -0.25
CA ASN A 38 7.21 0.76 1.15
C ASN A 38 8.69 0.61 1.53
N ILE A 39 9.61 0.68 0.56
CA ILE A 39 11.06 0.56 0.79
C ILE A 39 11.67 1.95 1.01
N CYS A 40 11.43 2.91 0.11
CA CYS A 40 12.03 4.25 0.17
C CYS A 40 11.04 5.38 0.42
N GLY A 41 9.73 5.10 0.51
CA GLY A 41 8.71 6.11 0.77
C GLY A 41 8.25 6.92 -0.46
N ASN A 42 8.90 6.76 -1.62
CA ASN A 42 8.54 7.49 -2.85
C ASN A 42 7.09 7.24 -3.26
N ARG A 43 6.40 8.30 -3.72
CA ARG A 43 5.00 8.24 -4.15
C ARG A 43 4.85 8.42 -5.66
N PHE A 44 3.92 7.69 -6.26
CA PHE A 44 3.66 7.62 -7.69
C PHE A 44 2.18 7.84 -7.99
N THR A 45 1.91 8.42 -9.17
CA THR A 45 0.56 8.67 -9.69
C THR A 45 -0.10 7.40 -10.24
N THR A 46 0.68 6.40 -10.67
CA THR A 46 0.18 5.14 -11.23
C THR A 46 0.85 3.92 -10.62
N LYS A 47 0.14 2.78 -10.62
CA LYS A 47 0.68 1.48 -10.19
C LYS A 47 1.82 0.99 -11.09
N GLY A 48 1.74 1.28 -12.40
CA GLY A 48 2.79 0.94 -13.37
C GLY A 48 4.11 1.62 -13.04
N ASN A 49 4.08 2.93 -12.76
CA ASN A 49 5.28 3.69 -12.38
C ASN A 49 5.88 3.17 -11.06
N LEU A 50 5.03 2.81 -10.09
CA LEU A 50 5.49 2.16 -8.86
C LEU A 50 6.15 0.79 -9.14
N LYS A 51 5.61 -0.01 -10.07
CA LYS A 51 6.17 -1.32 -10.44
C LYS A 51 7.55 -1.19 -11.09
N VAL A 52 7.72 -0.26 -12.03
CA VAL A 52 9.01 0.03 -12.66
C VAL A 52 10.02 0.53 -11.62
N HIS A 53 9.59 1.44 -10.74
CA HIS A 53 10.43 1.88 -9.62
C HIS A 53 10.85 0.74 -8.69
N PHE A 54 9.93 -0.18 -8.38
CA PHE A 54 10.23 -1.37 -7.57
C PHE A 54 11.27 -2.29 -8.22
N GLN A 55 11.33 -2.34 -9.55
CA GLN A 55 12.34 -3.14 -10.24
C GLN A 55 13.75 -2.69 -9.89
N ARG A 56 13.98 -1.38 -9.76
CA ARG A 56 15.27 -0.82 -9.31
C ARG A 56 15.65 -1.22 -7.86
N HIS A 57 14.67 -1.53 -7.02
CA HIS A 57 14.94 -2.07 -5.68
C HIS A 57 15.33 -3.54 -5.70
N LYS A 58 14.89 -4.32 -6.69
CA LYS A 58 15.31 -5.72 -6.82
C LYS A 58 16.79 -5.84 -7.13
N ASP A 59 17.33 -4.93 -7.94
CA ASP A 59 18.76 -4.93 -8.28
C ASP A 59 19.64 -4.69 -7.04
N LYS A 60 19.14 -3.89 -6.09
CA LYS A 60 19.81 -3.60 -4.81
C LYS A 60 19.48 -4.65 -3.71
N TYR A 61 18.31 -5.27 -3.79
CA TYR A 61 17.77 -6.21 -2.80
C TYR A 61 17.09 -7.39 -3.52
N PRO A 62 17.84 -8.38 -4.01
CA PRO A 62 17.30 -9.45 -4.86
C PRO A 62 16.27 -10.36 -4.18
N HIS A 63 16.22 -10.35 -2.84
CA HIS A 63 15.25 -11.09 -2.04
C HIS A 63 13.91 -10.34 -1.85
N ILE A 64 13.78 -9.10 -2.33
CA ILE A 64 12.57 -8.30 -2.22
C ILE A 64 11.54 -8.71 -3.28
N LYS A 65 10.43 -9.30 -2.83
CA LYS A 65 9.23 -9.53 -3.66
C LYS A 65 8.46 -8.23 -3.86
N MET A 66 7.71 -8.13 -4.97
CA MET A 66 6.89 -6.96 -5.28
C MET A 66 5.94 -6.68 -4.10
N ASN A 67 5.95 -5.44 -3.60
CA ASN A 67 5.18 -5.01 -2.43
C ASN A 67 5.65 -5.62 -1.08
N PRO A 68 6.97 -5.54 -0.75
CA PRO A 68 7.45 -6.00 0.55
C PRO A 68 6.97 -5.02 1.63
N TYR A 69 6.59 -5.54 2.78
CA TYR A 69 6.25 -4.74 3.96
C TYR A 69 7.41 -4.90 4.96
N PRO A 70 8.44 -4.05 4.88
CA PRO A 70 9.59 -4.15 5.77
C PRO A 70 9.22 -3.70 7.18
N CYS A 71 9.68 -4.45 8.17
CA CYS A 71 9.71 -4.00 9.54
C CYS A 71 10.84 -2.98 9.72
N LEU A 72 10.52 -1.79 10.21
CA LEU A 72 11.53 -0.75 10.44
C LEU A 72 12.41 -1.00 11.68
N ILE A 73 12.03 -1.95 12.55
CA ILE A 73 12.77 -2.27 13.78
C ILE A 73 13.84 -3.34 13.51
N CYS A 74 13.48 -4.43 12.82
CA CYS A 74 14.38 -5.56 12.58
C CYS A 74 14.65 -5.83 11.10
N HIS A 75 14.19 -4.95 10.20
CA HIS A 75 14.36 -5.05 8.75
C HIS A 75 13.83 -6.33 8.09
N ARG A 76 13.10 -7.17 8.84
CA ARG A 76 12.43 -8.35 8.29
C ARG A 76 11.36 -7.92 7.28
N VAL A 77 11.37 -8.56 6.11
CA VAL A 77 10.38 -8.31 5.06
C VAL A 77 9.20 -9.26 5.20
N LEU A 78 7.99 -8.70 5.25
CA LEU A 78 6.73 -9.46 5.32
C LEU A 78 5.99 -9.39 3.98
N SER A 79 5.17 -10.41 3.72
CA SER A 79 4.42 -10.59 2.46
C SER A 79 3.22 -9.66 2.30
N CYS A 80 2.65 -9.15 3.40
CA CYS A 80 1.49 -8.26 3.37
C CYS A 80 1.46 -7.30 4.59
N GLN A 81 0.66 -6.23 4.48
CA GLN A 81 0.53 -5.21 5.52
C GLN A 81 -0.02 -5.77 6.83
N SER A 82 -0.98 -6.69 6.77
CA SER A 82 -1.56 -7.33 7.95
C SER A 82 -0.52 -8.17 8.70
N SER A 83 0.31 -8.92 7.97
CA SER A 83 1.45 -9.64 8.54
C SER A 83 2.46 -8.70 9.18
N LEU A 84 2.77 -7.55 8.56
CA LEU A 84 3.66 -6.55 9.14
C LEU A 84 3.07 -5.95 10.43
N LYS A 85 1.77 -5.60 10.43
CA LYS A 85 1.09 -5.06 11.61
C LYS A 85 1.09 -6.05 12.77
N MET A 86 0.81 -7.32 12.49
CA MET A 86 0.90 -8.39 13.48
C MET A 86 2.33 -8.59 13.98
N HIS A 87 3.31 -8.53 13.08
CA HIS A 87 4.72 -8.61 13.43
C HIS A 87 5.17 -7.45 14.34
N TYR A 88 4.68 -6.22 14.13
CA TYR A 88 4.98 -5.09 15.04
C TYR A 88 4.56 -5.34 16.49
N ARG A 89 3.54 -6.19 16.72
CA ARG A 89 3.15 -6.59 18.08
C ARG A 89 4.19 -7.43 18.79
N THR A 90 5.08 -8.10 18.06
CA THR A 90 6.18 -8.85 18.67
C THR A 90 7.26 -7.92 19.21
N HIS A 91 7.37 -6.70 18.67
CA HIS A 91 8.31 -5.68 19.17
C HIS A 91 7.71 -4.85 20.29
N THR A 92 6.44 -4.47 20.18
CA THR A 92 5.76 -3.61 21.16
C THR A 92 5.16 -4.38 22.33
N GLY A 93 5.04 -5.71 22.23
CA GLY A 93 4.35 -6.53 23.22
C GLY A 93 2.83 -6.36 23.25
N GLU A 94 2.24 -5.64 22.28
CA GLU A 94 0.80 -5.39 22.23
C GLU A 94 -0.01 -6.69 22.13
N ARG A 95 -0.92 -6.91 23.09
CA ARG A 95 -1.79 -8.09 23.15
C ARG A 95 -3.26 -7.67 23.25
N PRO A 96 -3.88 -7.25 22.14
CA PRO A 96 -5.21 -6.66 22.15
C PRO A 96 -6.33 -7.69 22.38
N PHE A 97 -6.06 -8.98 22.21
CA PHE A 97 -7.07 -10.03 22.33
C PHE A 97 -7.03 -10.67 23.71
N LYS A 98 -7.97 -10.34 24.59
CA LYS A 98 -8.06 -10.89 25.95
C LYS A 98 -9.12 -11.99 26.04
N CYS A 99 -8.77 -13.11 26.67
CA CYS A 99 -9.72 -14.14 27.06
C CYS A 99 -10.59 -13.61 28.20
N LYS A 100 -11.91 -13.68 28.03
CA LYS A 100 -12.87 -13.19 29.02
C LYS A 100 -12.99 -14.07 30.26
N ILE A 101 -12.55 -15.33 30.17
CA ILE A 101 -12.66 -16.32 31.25
C ILE A 101 -11.42 -16.25 32.15
N CYS A 102 -10.22 -16.39 31.56
CA CYS A 102 -8.97 -16.48 32.33
C CYS A 102 -8.13 -15.18 32.31
N GLY A 103 -8.56 -14.15 31.59
CA GLY A 103 -7.85 -12.86 31.49
C GLY A 103 -6.58 -12.86 30.63
N ARG A 104 -6.13 -14.01 30.12
CA ARG A 104 -4.90 -14.10 29.30
C ARG A 104 -5.04 -13.30 28.00
N ALA A 105 -3.97 -12.57 27.66
CA ALA A 105 -3.91 -11.71 26.49
C ALA A 105 -3.03 -12.30 25.38
N PHE A 106 -3.47 -12.15 24.14
CA PHE A 106 -2.86 -12.69 22.92
C PHE A 106 -2.65 -11.60 21.87
N SER A 107 -1.60 -11.77 21.05
CA SER A 107 -1.25 -10.85 19.96
C SER A 107 -2.10 -11.05 18.70
N THR A 108 -2.75 -12.21 18.55
CA THR A 108 -3.59 -12.57 17.40
C THR A 108 -4.93 -13.16 17.85
N LYS A 109 -5.97 -12.97 17.02
CA LYS A 109 -7.30 -13.57 17.26
C LYS A 109 -7.27 -15.10 17.13
N GLY A 110 -6.43 -15.63 16.23
CA GLY A 110 -6.26 -17.06 16.04
C GLY A 110 -5.76 -17.75 17.31
N ASN A 111 -4.73 -17.19 17.95
CA ASN A 111 -4.18 -17.73 19.19
C ASN A 111 -5.19 -17.71 20.34
N LEU A 112 -6.05 -16.67 20.41
CA LEU A 112 -7.14 -16.63 21.39
C LEU A 112 -8.20 -17.71 21.10
N LYS A 113 -8.49 -18.03 19.83
CA LYS A 113 -9.50 -19.03 19.46
C LYS A 113 -9.03 -20.46 19.75
N THR A 114 -7.73 -20.73 19.62
CA THR A 114 -7.13 -22.05 19.91
C THR A 114 -6.85 -22.26 21.40
N HIS A 115 -6.74 -21.19 22.16
CA HIS A 115 -6.55 -21.20 23.60
C HIS A 115 -7.83 -21.61 24.32
#